data_AF-A0A8B7E4Z0-F1
#
_entry.id   AF-A0A8B7E4Z0-F1
#
_cell.length_a   1.000
_cell.length_b   1.000
_cell.length_c   1.000
_cell.angle_alpha   90.00
_cell.angle_beta   90.00
_cell.angle_gamma   90.00
#
_symmetry.space_group_name_H-M   'P 1'
#
loop_
_entity.id
_entity.type
_entity.pdbx_description
1 polymer ?
#
loop_
_entity_poly.entity_id
_entity_poly.type
_entity_poly.pdbx_seq_one_letter_code
_entity_poly.pdbx_strand_id
1 'polypeptide(L)'
;MDYSNFFDYPHIFQLTYHEDSAGFKLLWYQALALQHFYKFVKRVMVNNGQNSSLIFNIDGFRRRHVFLKRTLYTILKTKVEPTCEAIVDIVFLLDSSGSLRKYYQNEKDFLKSVISAFGVSFNGTRAAVITFSYHAQLSIKLNKYSNLNSFKEAVDNIVLMGSTTRIDKALRLAQKEVFELENGARPGVAKILFLLTDGSQTQERGSENPVAIANELRSAGVTIIVIGITNAVNVSELSDIAGGEENAYAAESFEKLKDVNFLDVIKTKMCETGWS
;
A
#
# COMPACT_ATOMS: atom_id res chain seq x y z
N MET A 1 16.74 -20.07 15.83
CA MET A 1 17.20 -19.40 17.06
C MET A 1 16.06 -18.53 17.52
N ASP A 2 15.74 -18.66 18.79
CA ASP A 2 14.47 -18.35 19.45
C ASP A 2 14.11 -16.85 19.40
N TYR A 3 12.83 -16.56 19.10
CA TYR A 3 12.24 -15.22 19.16
C TYR A 3 11.34 -15.18 20.39
N SER A 4 11.92 -14.83 21.53
CA SER A 4 11.15 -14.46 22.71
C SER A 4 11.90 -13.41 23.50
N ASN A 5 11.20 -12.34 23.84
CA ASN A 5 11.55 -11.29 24.80
C ASN A 5 12.38 -10.12 24.25
N PHE A 6 11.70 -9.18 23.59
CA PHE A 6 12.15 -7.78 23.54
C PHE A 6 11.07 -6.78 23.99
N PHE A 7 10.07 -7.25 24.73
CA PHE A 7 9.14 -6.43 25.50
C PHE A 7 9.35 -6.74 26.98
N ASP A 8 10.43 -6.23 27.56
CA ASP A 8 10.51 -6.00 29.01
C ASP A 8 11.72 -5.10 29.33
N TYR A 9 11.48 -3.80 29.29
CA TYR A 9 12.28 -2.83 30.07
C TYR A 9 11.33 -1.76 30.62
N PRO A 10 10.54 -2.07 31.66
CA PRO A 10 10.17 -1.03 32.60
C PRO A 10 11.44 -0.64 33.36
N HIS A 11 11.68 0.65 33.58
CA HIS A 11 12.81 1.20 34.36
C HIS A 11 14.15 1.37 33.62
N ILE A 12 14.22 2.28 32.65
CA ILE A 12 15.46 3.03 32.38
C ILE A 12 15.18 4.53 32.51
N PHE A 13 14.86 4.96 33.73
CA PHE A 13 15.08 6.33 34.21
C PHE A 13 15.08 6.29 35.74
N GLN A 14 16.17 5.81 36.33
CA GLN A 14 16.52 6.18 37.70
C GLN A 14 17.99 6.60 37.71
N LEU A 15 18.18 7.91 37.73
CA LEU A 15 19.47 8.54 37.97
C LEU A 15 19.68 8.56 39.49
N THR A 16 20.58 7.73 40.01
CA THR A 16 21.15 7.93 41.35
C THR A 16 22.57 8.48 41.21
N TYR A 17 22.72 9.69 41.75
CA TYR A 17 23.89 10.55 41.75
C TYR A 17 24.83 10.17 42.90
N HIS A 18 26.13 10.07 42.65
CA HIS A 18 27.17 10.15 43.68
C HIS A 18 28.41 10.82 43.08
N GLU A 19 28.93 11.81 43.81
CA GLU A 19 29.84 12.87 43.36
C GLU A 19 31.30 12.41 43.07
N ASP A 20 32.00 13.26 42.30
CA ASP A 20 33.46 13.34 42.11
C ASP A 20 34.18 12.56 40.99
N SER A 21 33.47 12.08 39.95
CA SER A 21 34.09 11.83 38.62
C SER A 21 33.16 12.07 37.43
N ALA A 22 32.02 12.72 37.66
CA ALA A 22 30.87 12.77 36.77
C ALA A 22 31.15 13.45 35.42
N GLY A 23 31.96 14.51 35.40
CA GLY A 23 32.23 15.26 34.17
C GLY A 23 32.94 14.42 33.10
N PHE A 24 33.95 13.64 33.49
CA PHE A 24 34.76 12.87 32.55
C PHE A 24 34.03 11.62 32.06
N LYS A 25 33.29 10.93 32.95
CA LYS A 25 32.46 9.78 32.58
C LYS A 25 31.28 10.18 31.70
N LEU A 26 30.60 11.29 32.00
CA LEU A 26 29.47 11.78 31.18
C LEU A 26 29.93 12.16 29.78
N LEU A 27 31.08 12.82 29.65
CA LEU A 27 31.69 13.14 28.36
C LEU A 27 32.10 11.88 27.59
N TRP A 28 32.62 10.86 28.28
CA TRP A 28 32.97 9.56 27.67
C TRP A 28 31.74 8.82 27.14
N TYR A 29 30.67 8.71 27.94
CA TYR A 29 29.43 8.06 27.51
C TYR A 29 28.74 8.82 26.37
N GLN A 30 28.79 10.16 26.39
CA GLN A 30 28.31 10.98 25.27
C GLN A 30 29.13 10.74 24.00
N ALA A 31 30.47 10.68 24.11
CA ALA A 31 31.35 10.40 22.99
C ALA A 31 31.12 8.99 22.40
N LEU A 32 30.94 7.98 23.26
CA LEU A 32 30.63 6.61 22.85
C LEU A 32 29.26 6.54 22.17
N ALA A 33 28.24 7.15 22.76
CA ALA A 33 26.90 7.20 22.18
C ALA A 33 26.91 7.87 20.80
N LEU A 34 27.67 8.96 20.64
CA LEU A 34 27.88 9.61 19.34
C LEU A 34 28.61 8.71 18.33
N GLN A 35 29.61 7.94 18.77
CA GLN A 35 30.35 7.04 17.90
C GLN A 35 29.50 5.85 17.43
N HIS A 36 28.70 5.27 18.32
CA HIS A 36 27.74 4.22 17.99
C HIS A 36 26.63 4.73 17.07
N PHE A 37 26.10 5.92 17.38
CA PHE A 37 25.12 6.59 16.53
C PHE A 37 25.69 6.90 15.12
N TYR A 38 26.94 7.36 15.03
CA TYR A 38 27.63 7.57 13.76
C TYR A 38 27.79 6.27 12.96
N LYS A 39 28.23 5.17 13.60
CA LYS A 39 28.34 3.86 12.96
C LYS A 39 26.98 3.37 12.44
N PHE A 40 25.91 3.59 13.21
CA PHE A 40 24.55 3.24 12.82
C PHE A 40 24.11 4.03 11.58
N VAL A 41 24.22 5.37 11.61
CA VAL A 41 23.83 6.22 10.47
C VAL A 41 24.65 5.90 9.22
N LYS A 42 25.96 5.69 9.36
CA LYS A 42 26.83 5.31 8.24
C LYS A 42 26.41 3.96 7.64
N ARG A 43 26.05 2.98 8.47
CA ARG A 43 25.56 1.67 8.02
C ARG A 43 24.23 1.78 7.28
N VAL A 44 23.29 2.57 7.79
CA VAL A 44 22.00 2.83 7.12
C VAL A 44 22.21 3.52 5.77
N MET A 45 23.06 4.53 5.70
CA MET A 45 23.31 5.29 4.47
C MET A 45 24.01 4.45 3.38
N VAL A 46 24.99 3.63 3.76
CA VAL A 46 25.71 2.74 2.83
C VAL A 46 24.81 1.62 2.31
N ASN A 47 23.98 1.02 3.17
CA ASN A 47 23.04 -0.03 2.76
C ASN A 47 21.93 0.48 1.83
N ASN A 48 21.67 1.79 1.83
CA ASN A 48 20.68 2.44 0.96
C ASN A 48 21.27 3.05 -0.32
N GLY A 49 22.49 2.65 -0.72
CA GLY A 49 23.08 3.02 -2.02
C GLY A 49 23.51 4.49 -2.15
N GLN A 50 23.58 5.26 -1.06
CA GLN A 50 24.01 6.66 -1.08
C GLN A 50 25.55 6.77 -1.14
N ASN A 51 26.04 7.63 -2.04
CA ASN A 51 27.47 7.81 -2.31
C ASN A 51 28.24 8.32 -1.07
N SER A 52 29.36 7.66 -0.73
CA SER A 52 30.13 7.89 0.51
C SER A 52 30.85 9.26 0.56
N SER A 53 30.77 10.05 -0.51
CA SER A 53 31.39 11.38 -0.61
C SER A 53 30.59 12.50 0.08
N LEU A 54 29.35 12.24 0.54
CA LEU A 54 28.60 13.16 1.42
C LEU A 54 28.98 13.03 2.91
N ILE A 55 29.98 12.19 3.22
CA ILE A 55 30.51 12.04 4.58
C ILE A 55 31.38 13.27 4.89
N PHE A 56 30.77 14.24 5.59
CA PHE A 56 31.40 15.44 6.12
C PHE A 56 32.83 15.20 6.62
N ASN A 57 33.77 16.00 6.10
CA ASN A 57 35.16 16.05 6.54
C ASN A 57 35.22 16.66 7.96
N ILE A 58 35.67 15.89 8.95
CA ILE A 58 35.70 16.27 10.37
C ILE A 58 37.14 16.56 10.79
N ASP A 59 37.67 17.71 10.39
CA ASP A 59 38.84 18.34 11.04
C ASP A 59 38.47 19.66 11.75
N GLY A 60 37.17 19.99 11.85
CA GLY A 60 36.68 21.26 12.40
C GLY A 60 35.68 21.15 13.54
N PHE A 61 35.69 20.06 14.31
CA PHE A 61 34.63 19.74 15.28
C PHE A 61 34.77 20.50 16.62
N ARG A 62 34.65 21.83 16.58
CA ARG A 62 34.55 22.62 17.83
C ARG A 62 33.45 23.68 17.85
N ARG A 63 32.67 23.82 16.77
CA ARG A 63 31.50 24.72 16.76
C ARG A 63 30.41 24.14 15.87
N ARG A 64 29.37 23.50 16.45
CA ARG A 64 27.98 23.37 15.93
C ARG A 64 27.21 22.22 16.58
N HIS A 65 26.66 22.43 17.78
CA HIS A 65 25.57 21.58 18.31
C HIS A 65 24.24 21.79 17.54
N VAL A 66 24.09 22.93 16.85
CA VAL A 66 22.89 23.27 16.08
C VAL A 66 22.82 22.51 14.75
N PHE A 67 23.95 22.18 14.15
CA PHE A 67 23.99 21.49 12.85
C PHE A 67 23.57 20.03 12.98
N LEU A 68 24.04 19.31 14.03
CA LEU A 68 23.62 17.94 14.30
C LEU A 68 22.11 17.80 14.52
N LYS A 69 21.47 18.71 15.27
CA LYS A 69 20.00 18.71 15.43
C LYS A 69 19.28 18.94 14.11
N ARG A 70 19.78 19.87 13.27
CA ARG A 70 19.18 20.13 11.95
C ARG A 70 19.35 18.94 11.01
N THR A 71 20.54 18.37 10.92
CA THR A 71 20.82 17.21 10.06
C THR A 71 20.06 15.98 10.54
N LEU A 72 19.98 15.74 11.86
CA LEU A 72 19.19 14.65 12.43
C LEU A 72 17.69 14.86 12.21
N TYR A 73 17.18 16.07 12.40
CA TYR A 73 15.78 16.41 12.10
C TYR A 73 15.48 16.24 10.60
N THR A 74 16.40 16.62 9.72
CA THR A 74 16.23 16.41 8.27
C THR A 74 16.28 14.92 7.92
N ILE A 75 17.16 14.10 8.51
CA ILE A 75 17.22 12.65 8.27
C ILE A 75 15.99 11.92 8.86
N LEU A 76 15.47 12.37 10.00
CA LEU A 76 14.25 11.83 10.60
C LEU A 76 12.97 12.29 9.87
N LYS A 77 13.02 13.45 9.21
CA LYS A 77 11.89 14.05 8.48
C LYS A 77 11.95 13.81 6.97
N THR A 78 13.07 13.30 6.45
CA THR A 78 13.08 12.65 5.14
C THR A 78 12.29 11.37 5.30
N LYS A 79 10.97 11.46 5.06
CA LYS A 79 10.18 10.35 4.55
C LYS A 79 10.93 9.87 3.31
N VAL A 80 11.82 8.89 3.48
CA VAL A 80 12.22 8.03 2.38
C VAL A 80 10.97 7.20 2.14
N GLU A 81 10.02 7.77 1.40
CA GLU A 81 8.94 7.00 0.81
C GLU A 81 9.65 5.90 0.03
N PRO A 82 9.49 4.61 0.40
CA PRO A 82 10.07 3.55 -0.39
C PRO A 82 9.47 3.68 -1.79
N THR A 83 10.26 4.19 -2.74
CA THR A 83 9.92 4.15 -4.15
C THR A 83 10.10 2.70 -4.58
N CYS A 84 9.15 1.86 -4.22
CA CYS A 84 9.06 0.55 -4.81
C CYS A 84 8.71 0.79 -6.28
N GLU A 85 9.69 0.62 -7.17
CA GLU A 85 9.40 0.38 -8.58
C GLU A 85 8.76 -1.01 -8.68
N ALA A 86 7.51 -1.12 -8.22
CA ALA A 86 6.80 -2.37 -8.15
C ALA A 86 6.54 -2.89 -9.58
N ILE A 87 7.04 -4.08 -9.88
CA ILE A 87 6.62 -4.83 -11.06
C ILE A 87 5.39 -5.63 -10.61
N VAL A 88 4.21 -5.09 -10.90
CA VAL A 88 2.93 -5.65 -10.41
C VAL A 88 1.82 -5.47 -11.45
N ASP A 89 0.92 -6.44 -11.53
CA ASP A 89 -0.33 -6.34 -12.29
C ASP A 89 -1.47 -6.04 -11.31
N ILE A 90 -2.03 -4.82 -11.41
CA ILE A 90 -3.12 -4.33 -10.55
C ILE A 90 -4.44 -4.36 -11.32
N VAL A 91 -5.47 -4.93 -10.71
CA VAL A 91 -6.82 -4.99 -11.25
C VAL A 91 -7.77 -4.29 -10.29
N PHE A 92 -8.56 -3.35 -10.79
CA PHE A 92 -9.64 -2.75 -10.02
C PHE A 92 -10.97 -3.34 -10.47
N LEU A 93 -11.75 -3.88 -9.54
CA LEU A 93 -13.18 -4.11 -9.71
C LEU A 93 -13.89 -2.86 -9.21
N LEU A 94 -14.38 -2.05 -10.14
CA LEU A 94 -15.04 -0.78 -9.90
C LEU A 94 -16.56 -1.02 -9.89
N ASP A 95 -17.19 -0.82 -8.74
CA ASP A 95 -18.64 -0.95 -8.62
C ASP A 95 -19.31 0.18 -9.39
N SER A 96 -20.27 -0.18 -10.23
CA SER A 96 -21.01 0.71 -11.11
C SER A 96 -22.51 0.59 -10.85
N SER A 97 -22.89 0.13 -9.66
CA SER A 97 -24.28 -0.02 -9.22
C SER A 97 -25.00 1.32 -9.03
N GLY A 98 -26.33 1.26 -8.97
CA GLY A 98 -27.18 2.45 -8.89
C GLY A 98 -27.02 3.27 -7.61
N SER A 99 -26.62 2.65 -6.50
CA SER A 99 -26.35 3.30 -5.20
C SER A 99 -25.25 4.35 -5.30
N LEU A 100 -24.26 4.10 -6.15
CA LEU A 100 -23.10 4.96 -6.36
C LEU A 100 -23.36 6.17 -7.25
N ARG A 101 -24.57 6.39 -7.78
CA ARG A 101 -24.82 7.47 -8.76
C ARG A 101 -24.31 8.84 -8.35
N LYS A 102 -24.36 9.18 -7.05
CA LYS A 102 -23.87 10.45 -6.50
C LYS A 102 -22.38 10.43 -6.13
N TYR A 103 -21.79 9.25 -5.95
CA TYR A 103 -20.44 9.04 -5.40
C TYR A 103 -19.48 8.37 -6.38
N TYR A 104 -19.92 8.04 -7.60
CA TYR A 104 -19.13 7.30 -8.58
C TYR A 104 -17.85 8.03 -8.96
N GLN A 105 -17.87 9.37 -9.01
CA GLN A 105 -16.65 10.14 -9.23
C GLN A 105 -15.69 10.02 -8.03
N ASN A 106 -16.19 10.00 -6.78
CA ASN A 106 -15.35 9.81 -5.60
C ASN A 106 -14.66 8.44 -5.60
N GLU A 107 -15.37 7.41 -6.05
CA GLU A 107 -14.81 6.06 -6.20
C GLU A 107 -13.72 6.00 -7.28
N LYS A 108 -13.97 6.60 -8.46
CA LYS A 108 -12.94 6.76 -9.50
C LYS A 108 -11.74 7.54 -8.99
N ASP A 109 -11.97 8.63 -8.26
CA ASP A 109 -10.90 9.45 -7.69
C ASP A 109 -10.09 8.66 -6.66
N PHE A 110 -10.74 7.80 -5.88
CA PHE A 110 -10.05 6.91 -4.97
C PHE A 110 -9.21 5.86 -5.71
N LEU A 111 -9.74 5.20 -6.73
CA LEU A 111 -8.98 4.32 -7.63
C LEU A 111 -7.76 5.05 -8.19
N LYS A 112 -7.94 6.29 -8.69
CA LYS A 112 -6.86 7.12 -9.22
C LYS A 112 -5.81 7.46 -8.16
N SER A 113 -6.20 7.67 -6.90
CA SER A 113 -5.27 7.88 -5.78
C SER A 113 -4.45 6.62 -5.49
N VAL A 114 -5.09 5.45 -5.45
CA VAL A 114 -4.41 4.16 -5.26
C VAL A 114 -3.39 3.94 -6.38
N ILE A 115 -3.78 4.02 -7.66
CA ILE A 115 -2.84 3.76 -8.75
C ILE A 115 -1.73 4.81 -8.86
N SER A 116 -1.94 6.03 -8.35
CA SER A 116 -0.89 7.06 -8.28
C SER A 116 0.26 6.66 -7.36
N ALA A 117 0.00 5.83 -6.33
CA ALA A 117 1.02 5.32 -5.43
C ALA A 117 2.00 4.34 -6.12
N PHE A 118 1.54 3.65 -7.17
CA PHE A 118 2.30 2.63 -7.89
C PHE A 118 2.85 3.10 -9.25
N GLY A 119 2.24 4.17 -9.79
CA GLY A 119 2.45 4.56 -11.18
C GLY A 119 1.83 3.57 -12.17
N VAL A 120 1.99 3.86 -13.46
CA VAL A 120 1.65 2.94 -14.56
C VAL A 120 2.76 3.04 -15.58
N SER A 121 3.36 1.90 -15.96
CA SER A 121 4.40 1.83 -16.98
C SER A 121 4.44 0.45 -17.64
N PHE A 122 5.04 0.36 -18.83
CA PHE A 122 5.10 -0.92 -19.55
C PHE A 122 5.92 -2.00 -18.82
N ASN A 123 7.01 -1.58 -18.16
CA ASN A 123 7.98 -2.44 -17.47
C ASN A 123 7.77 -2.51 -15.95
N GLY A 124 6.97 -1.61 -15.37
CA GLY A 124 6.65 -1.60 -13.94
C GLY A 124 5.22 -2.06 -13.68
N THR A 125 4.43 -1.22 -13.02
CA THR A 125 3.01 -1.46 -12.74
C THR A 125 2.15 -1.43 -14.01
N ARG A 126 1.37 -2.48 -14.24
CA ARG A 126 0.28 -2.51 -15.22
C ARG A 126 -1.06 -2.47 -14.49
N ALA A 127 -2.06 -1.81 -15.07
CA ALA A 127 -3.34 -1.61 -14.43
C ALA A 127 -4.51 -1.93 -15.36
N ALA A 128 -5.51 -2.64 -14.82
CA ALA A 128 -6.75 -2.97 -15.48
C ALA A 128 -7.95 -2.51 -14.63
N VAL A 129 -9.08 -2.30 -15.30
CA VAL A 129 -10.34 -1.96 -14.64
C VAL A 129 -11.44 -2.84 -15.22
N ILE A 130 -12.07 -3.61 -14.33
CA ILE A 130 -13.36 -4.23 -14.58
C ILE A 130 -14.40 -3.34 -13.94
N THR A 131 -15.41 -2.94 -14.70
CA THR A 131 -16.61 -2.32 -14.14
C THR A 131 -17.67 -3.37 -13.97
N PHE A 132 -18.44 -3.28 -12.88
CA PHE A 132 -19.50 -4.24 -12.64
C PHE A 132 -20.76 -3.59 -12.07
N SER A 133 -21.89 -4.11 -12.49
CA SER A 133 -23.19 -3.83 -11.90
C SER A 133 -24.06 -5.08 -12.07
N TYR A 134 -25.13 -5.05 -12.86
CA TYR A 134 -25.87 -6.27 -13.24
C TYR A 134 -25.01 -7.24 -14.08
N HIS A 135 -24.06 -6.71 -14.85
CA HIS A 135 -23.05 -7.47 -15.60
C HIS A 135 -21.66 -6.90 -15.31
N ALA A 136 -20.60 -7.61 -15.69
CA ALA A 136 -19.22 -7.14 -15.58
C ALA A 136 -18.62 -6.93 -16.97
N GLN A 137 -17.70 -5.98 -17.10
CA GLN A 137 -17.00 -5.69 -18.35
C GLN A 137 -15.54 -5.32 -18.07
N LEU A 138 -14.60 -5.84 -18.87
CA LEU A 138 -13.22 -5.38 -18.90
C LEU A 138 -13.11 -4.01 -19.59
N SER A 139 -13.26 -2.93 -18.82
CA SER A 139 -13.22 -1.55 -19.32
C SER A 139 -11.81 -1.12 -19.72
N ILE A 140 -10.78 -1.58 -19.01
CA ILE A 140 -9.37 -1.29 -19.30
C ILE A 140 -8.55 -2.57 -19.13
N LYS A 141 -7.81 -2.98 -20.18
CA LYS A 141 -6.88 -4.13 -20.14
C LYS A 141 -5.53 -3.74 -19.53
N LEU A 142 -4.80 -4.71 -18.96
CA LEU A 142 -3.49 -4.48 -18.31
C LEU A 142 -2.46 -3.86 -19.26
N ASN A 143 -2.49 -4.24 -20.55
CA ASN A 143 -1.58 -3.74 -21.57
C ASN A 143 -2.08 -2.48 -22.31
N LYS A 144 -3.22 -1.88 -21.91
CA LYS A 144 -3.83 -0.79 -22.66
C LYS A 144 -3.08 0.54 -22.52
N TYR A 145 -2.60 0.86 -21.33
CA TYR A 145 -1.93 2.13 -21.02
C TYR A 145 -0.56 1.89 -20.41
N SER A 146 0.40 2.75 -20.76
CA SER A 146 1.80 2.69 -20.31
C SER A 146 2.23 3.93 -19.53
N ASN A 147 1.28 4.81 -19.18
CA ASN A 147 1.54 6.00 -18.38
C ASN A 147 0.33 6.32 -17.49
N LEU A 148 0.61 6.91 -16.33
CA LEU A 148 -0.38 7.18 -15.30
C LEU A 148 -1.48 8.16 -15.76
N ASN A 149 -1.13 9.19 -16.53
CA ASN A 149 -2.08 10.23 -16.92
C ASN A 149 -3.14 9.69 -17.88
N SER A 150 -2.74 8.98 -18.93
CA SER A 150 -3.68 8.36 -19.86
C SER A 150 -4.55 7.29 -19.20
N PHE A 151 -4.02 6.56 -18.22
CA PHE A 151 -4.83 5.63 -17.43
C PHE A 151 -5.90 6.36 -16.61
N LYS A 152 -5.55 7.46 -15.94
CA LYS A 152 -6.50 8.28 -15.16
C LYS A 152 -7.60 8.87 -16.04
N GLU A 153 -7.24 9.42 -17.20
CA GLU A 153 -8.21 9.94 -18.17
C GLU A 153 -9.16 8.84 -18.65
N ALA A 154 -8.65 7.62 -18.88
CA ALA A 154 -9.49 6.48 -19.24
C ALA A 154 -10.47 6.10 -18.14
N VAL A 155 -10.04 6.11 -16.88
CA VAL A 155 -10.90 5.88 -15.71
C VAL A 155 -12.01 6.94 -15.61
N ASP A 156 -11.69 8.22 -15.84
CA ASP A 156 -12.68 9.30 -15.81
C ASP A 156 -13.79 9.10 -16.86
N ASN A 157 -13.43 8.57 -18.03
CA ASN A 157 -14.35 8.28 -19.13
C ASN A 157 -15.24 7.04 -18.92
N ILE A 158 -15.04 6.26 -17.86
CA ILE A 158 -15.89 5.12 -17.55
C ILE A 158 -17.28 5.62 -17.12
N VAL A 159 -18.33 5.24 -17.86
CA VAL A 159 -19.71 5.63 -17.57
C VAL A 159 -20.33 4.70 -16.51
N LEU A 160 -21.23 5.24 -15.68
CA LEU A 160 -21.98 4.47 -14.69
C LEU A 160 -22.98 3.52 -15.37
N MET A 161 -23.01 2.24 -14.97
CA MET A 161 -23.99 1.26 -15.45
C MET A 161 -25.36 1.43 -14.76
N GLY A 162 -25.35 1.59 -13.44
CA GLY A 162 -26.50 2.03 -12.64
C GLY A 162 -27.56 0.97 -12.31
N SER A 163 -27.17 -0.29 -12.12
CA SER A 163 -28.08 -1.40 -11.76
C SER A 163 -27.70 -2.06 -10.43
N THR A 164 -27.70 -3.39 -10.32
CA THR A 164 -27.39 -4.13 -9.08
C THR A 164 -25.88 -4.30 -8.84
N THR A 165 -25.49 -4.94 -7.73
CA THR A 165 -24.09 -5.13 -7.32
C THR A 165 -23.72 -6.62 -7.46
N ARG A 166 -23.19 -7.02 -8.63
CA ARG A 166 -22.79 -8.41 -8.92
C ARG A 166 -21.28 -8.61 -8.82
N ILE A 167 -20.78 -8.71 -7.59
CA ILE A 167 -19.37 -8.97 -7.26
C ILE A 167 -18.92 -10.31 -7.85
N ASP A 168 -19.78 -11.32 -7.82
CA ASP A 168 -19.50 -12.64 -8.40
C ASP A 168 -19.09 -12.56 -9.88
N LYS A 169 -19.80 -11.75 -10.67
CA LYS A 169 -19.50 -11.57 -12.10
C LYS A 169 -18.16 -10.86 -12.31
N ALA A 170 -17.85 -9.88 -11.47
CA ALA A 170 -16.60 -9.13 -11.54
C ALA A 170 -15.39 -10.03 -11.24
N LEU A 171 -15.46 -10.81 -10.15
CA LEU A 171 -14.43 -11.77 -9.77
C LEU A 171 -14.26 -12.86 -10.84
N ARG A 172 -15.36 -13.38 -11.38
CA ARG A 172 -15.30 -14.42 -12.42
C ARG A 172 -14.69 -13.89 -13.72
N LEU A 173 -14.99 -12.65 -14.11
CA LEU A 173 -14.38 -12.02 -15.28
C LEU A 173 -12.89 -11.72 -15.06
N ALA A 174 -12.49 -11.32 -13.85
CA ALA A 174 -11.07 -11.17 -13.50
C ALA A 174 -10.31 -12.48 -13.69
N GLN A 175 -10.87 -13.58 -13.17
CA GLN A 175 -10.29 -14.91 -13.28
C GLN A 175 -10.16 -15.39 -14.74
N LYS A 176 -11.19 -15.19 -15.56
CA LYS A 176 -11.28 -15.77 -16.91
C LYS A 176 -10.63 -14.93 -18.00
N GLU A 177 -10.57 -13.61 -17.83
CA GLU A 177 -10.15 -12.71 -18.90
C GLU A 177 -8.95 -11.85 -18.51
N VAL A 178 -8.98 -11.19 -17.35
CA VAL A 178 -7.98 -10.14 -17.05
C VAL A 178 -6.58 -10.70 -16.90
N PHE A 179 -6.44 -11.88 -16.29
CA PHE A 179 -5.15 -12.52 -16.07
C PHE A 179 -4.64 -13.34 -17.26
N GLU A 180 -5.25 -13.21 -18.44
CA GLU A 180 -4.79 -13.81 -19.68
C GLU A 180 -3.66 -13.00 -20.34
N LEU A 181 -2.74 -13.69 -21.03
CA LEU A 181 -1.59 -13.08 -21.70
C LEU A 181 -2.01 -12.02 -22.74
N GLU A 182 -3.07 -12.31 -23.50
CA GLU A 182 -3.64 -11.40 -24.50
C GLU A 182 -4.16 -10.08 -23.91
N ASN A 183 -4.57 -10.10 -22.64
CA ASN A 183 -5.04 -8.94 -21.91
C ASN A 183 -3.95 -8.24 -21.10
N GLY A 184 -2.70 -8.73 -21.21
CA GLY A 184 -1.50 -8.04 -20.73
C GLY A 184 -0.93 -8.56 -19.42
N ALA A 185 -1.49 -9.65 -18.88
CA ALA A 185 -0.98 -10.28 -17.67
C ALA A 185 0.41 -10.88 -17.88
N ARG A 186 1.21 -10.86 -16.82
CA ARG A 186 2.59 -11.35 -16.86
C ARG A 186 2.76 -12.58 -15.95
N PRO A 187 3.24 -13.72 -16.48
CA PRO A 187 3.63 -14.86 -15.67
C PRO A 187 4.72 -14.47 -14.67
N GLY A 188 4.63 -14.99 -13.44
CA GLY A 188 5.61 -14.70 -12.39
C GLY A 188 5.55 -13.29 -11.78
N VAL A 189 4.70 -12.40 -12.32
CA VAL A 189 4.47 -11.07 -11.73
C VAL A 189 3.36 -11.14 -10.70
N ALA A 190 3.56 -10.41 -9.59
CA ALA A 190 2.59 -10.28 -8.51
C ALA A 190 1.26 -9.70 -9.04
N LYS A 191 0.14 -10.25 -8.57
CA LYS A 191 -1.21 -9.86 -9.00
C LYS A 191 -1.99 -9.36 -7.81
N ILE A 192 -2.57 -8.18 -7.95
CA ILE A 192 -3.35 -7.54 -6.89
C ILE A 192 -4.69 -7.13 -7.47
N LEU A 193 -5.76 -7.53 -6.79
CA LEU A 193 -7.12 -7.18 -7.14
C LEU A 193 -7.72 -6.31 -6.03
N PHE A 194 -8.10 -5.09 -6.37
CA PHE A 194 -8.85 -4.19 -5.52
C PHE A 194 -10.32 -4.29 -5.86
N LEU A 195 -11.15 -4.72 -4.90
CA LEU A 195 -12.60 -4.63 -5.00
C LEU A 195 -13.08 -3.36 -4.32
N LEU A 196 -13.65 -2.43 -5.09
CA LEU A 196 -14.29 -1.21 -4.60
C LEU A 196 -15.81 -1.44 -4.65
N THR A 197 -16.54 -1.17 -3.58
CA THR A 197 -18.01 -1.27 -3.56
C THR A 197 -18.63 -0.50 -2.39
N ASP A 198 -19.89 -0.06 -2.54
CA ASP A 198 -20.73 0.46 -1.44
C ASP A 198 -21.82 -0.53 -0.98
N GLY A 199 -21.84 -1.74 -1.54
CA GLY A 199 -22.90 -2.71 -1.35
C GLY A 199 -22.39 -4.13 -1.09
N SER A 200 -23.36 -5.00 -0.78
CA SER A 200 -23.16 -6.44 -0.73
C SER A 200 -23.53 -7.10 -2.05
N GLN A 201 -23.08 -8.34 -2.23
CA GLN A 201 -23.46 -9.15 -3.38
C GLN A 201 -24.99 -9.23 -3.52
N THR A 202 -25.51 -8.86 -4.68
CA THR A 202 -26.94 -9.02 -4.97
C THR A 202 -27.23 -10.49 -5.33
N GLN A 203 -28.11 -11.13 -4.56
CA GLN A 203 -28.52 -12.51 -4.81
C GLN A 203 -29.66 -12.54 -5.84
N GLU A 204 -29.39 -13.14 -7.00
CA GLU A 204 -30.33 -13.29 -8.10
C GLU A 204 -30.18 -14.67 -8.75
N ARG A 205 -31.04 -14.99 -9.72
CA ARG A 205 -30.93 -16.22 -10.49
C ARG A 205 -29.58 -16.25 -11.21
N GLY A 206 -28.81 -17.32 -10.97
CA GLY A 206 -27.47 -17.48 -11.54
C GLY A 206 -26.39 -16.66 -10.84
N SER A 207 -26.63 -16.20 -9.60
CA SER A 207 -25.55 -15.74 -8.74
C SER A 207 -24.67 -16.91 -8.29
N GLU A 208 -23.36 -16.72 -8.42
CA GLU A 208 -22.35 -17.58 -7.82
C GLU A 208 -21.94 -17.04 -6.45
N ASN A 209 -21.33 -17.87 -5.59
CA ASN A 209 -20.79 -17.40 -4.32
C ASN A 209 -19.49 -16.62 -4.54
N PRO A 210 -19.43 -15.30 -4.26
CA PRO A 210 -18.23 -14.50 -4.49
C PRO A 210 -17.02 -14.98 -3.66
N VAL A 211 -17.24 -15.52 -2.45
CA VAL A 211 -16.17 -16.06 -1.60
C VAL A 211 -15.51 -17.28 -2.24
N ALA A 212 -16.29 -18.15 -2.89
CA ALA A 212 -15.75 -19.31 -3.59
C ALA A 212 -14.85 -18.90 -4.76
N ILE A 213 -15.28 -17.92 -5.56
CA ILE A 213 -14.49 -17.39 -6.68
C ILE A 213 -13.23 -16.69 -6.16
N ALA A 214 -13.35 -15.93 -5.08
CA ALA A 214 -12.23 -15.26 -4.45
C ALA A 214 -11.18 -16.25 -3.91
N ASN A 215 -11.62 -17.39 -3.35
CA ASN A 215 -10.73 -18.49 -2.96
C ASN A 215 -9.96 -19.07 -4.14
N GLU A 216 -10.61 -19.26 -5.30
CA GLU A 216 -9.96 -19.73 -6.52
C GLU A 216 -8.90 -18.72 -7.01
N LEU A 217 -9.22 -17.42 -7.02
CA LEU A 217 -8.29 -16.35 -7.38
C LEU A 217 -7.08 -16.30 -6.42
N ARG A 218 -7.31 -16.37 -5.12
CA ARG A 218 -6.23 -16.43 -4.11
C ARG A 218 -5.35 -17.66 -4.29
N SER A 219 -5.94 -18.81 -4.55
CA SER A 219 -5.20 -20.05 -4.83
C SER A 219 -4.34 -19.94 -6.08
N ALA A 220 -4.72 -19.09 -7.04
CA ALA A 220 -3.94 -18.74 -8.22
C ALA A 220 -2.88 -17.62 -7.97
N GLY A 221 -2.66 -17.22 -6.72
CA GLY A 221 -1.66 -16.22 -6.34
C GLY A 221 -2.10 -14.77 -6.50
N VAL A 222 -3.41 -14.49 -6.54
CA VAL A 222 -3.95 -13.12 -6.56
C VAL A 222 -4.20 -12.65 -5.13
N THR A 223 -3.57 -11.55 -4.73
CA THR A 223 -3.89 -10.85 -3.48
C THR A 223 -5.16 -10.02 -3.69
N ILE A 224 -6.18 -10.25 -2.87
CA ILE A 224 -7.46 -9.53 -2.96
C ILE A 224 -7.55 -8.54 -1.81
N ILE A 225 -7.71 -7.26 -2.13
CA ILE A 225 -7.95 -6.18 -1.17
C ILE A 225 -9.38 -5.68 -1.40
N VAL A 226 -10.19 -5.70 -0.36
CA VAL A 226 -11.60 -5.30 -0.43
C VAL A 226 -11.77 -3.98 0.29
N ILE A 227 -12.46 -3.05 -0.37
CA ILE A 227 -12.64 -1.68 0.08
C ILE A 227 -14.13 -1.36 0.00
N GLY A 228 -14.79 -1.44 1.16
CA GLY A 228 -16.20 -1.16 1.34
C GLY A 228 -16.43 0.27 1.80
N ILE A 229 -17.32 1.00 1.13
CA ILE A 229 -17.75 2.34 1.56
C ILE A 229 -19.20 2.28 2.02
N THR A 230 -19.45 2.18 3.34
CA THR A 230 -20.71 2.54 4.03
C THR A 230 -20.75 1.95 5.46
N ASN A 231 -21.74 2.39 6.25
CA ASN A 231 -22.15 1.78 7.52
C ASN A 231 -22.98 0.48 7.32
N ALA A 232 -23.33 0.13 6.08
CA ALA A 232 -24.27 -0.95 5.75
C ALA A 232 -23.63 -2.20 5.12
N VAL A 233 -22.31 -2.23 4.88
CA VAL A 233 -21.67 -3.43 4.33
C VAL A 233 -21.46 -4.45 5.44
N ASN A 234 -21.72 -5.72 5.14
CA ASN A 234 -21.34 -6.81 6.01
C ASN A 234 -19.82 -6.96 6.01
N VAL A 235 -19.15 -6.41 7.03
CA VAL A 235 -17.68 -6.47 7.18
C VAL A 235 -17.17 -7.92 7.14
N SER A 236 -17.96 -8.89 7.62
CA SER A 236 -17.61 -10.31 7.54
C SER A 236 -17.56 -10.79 6.09
N GLU A 237 -18.55 -10.42 5.26
CA GLU A 237 -18.59 -10.80 3.84
C GLU A 237 -17.37 -10.23 3.09
N LEU A 238 -17.02 -8.96 3.36
CA LEU A 238 -15.83 -8.34 2.77
C LEU A 238 -14.55 -9.04 3.21
N SER A 239 -14.45 -9.41 4.49
CA SER A 239 -13.31 -10.15 5.03
C SER A 239 -13.18 -11.54 4.39
N ASP A 240 -14.29 -12.26 4.19
CA ASP A 240 -14.30 -13.56 3.53
C ASP A 240 -13.87 -13.48 2.06
N ILE A 241 -14.34 -12.43 1.35
CA ILE A 241 -13.91 -12.14 -0.02
C ILE A 241 -12.45 -11.70 -0.06
N ALA A 242 -11.95 -10.97 0.93
CA ALA A 242 -10.53 -10.58 1.01
C ALA A 242 -9.61 -11.75 1.40
N GLY A 243 -10.15 -12.74 2.13
CA GLY A 243 -9.40 -13.85 2.71
C GLY A 243 -8.78 -13.54 4.06
N GLY A 244 -9.28 -12.51 4.76
CA GLY A 244 -8.78 -12.06 6.06
C GLY A 244 -9.08 -10.57 6.32
N GLU A 245 -9.22 -10.22 7.59
CA GLU A 245 -9.55 -8.85 8.03
C GLU A 245 -8.43 -7.85 7.69
N GLU A 246 -7.18 -8.32 7.58
CA GLU A 246 -6.02 -7.51 7.23
C GLU A 246 -6.01 -7.02 5.77
N ASN A 247 -6.94 -7.52 4.95
CA ASN A 247 -7.13 -7.14 3.55
C ASN A 247 -8.51 -6.52 3.28
N ALA A 248 -9.36 -6.38 4.31
CA ALA A 248 -10.68 -5.79 4.21
C ALA A 248 -10.70 -4.42 4.92
N TYR A 249 -11.07 -3.39 4.17
CA TYR A 249 -11.08 -2.02 4.66
C TYR A 249 -12.48 -1.45 4.50
N ALA A 250 -12.98 -0.86 5.59
CA ALA A 250 -14.26 -0.17 5.59
C ALA A 250 -14.05 1.31 5.94
N ALA A 251 -14.76 2.19 5.26
CA ALA A 251 -14.83 3.59 5.61
C ALA A 251 -16.21 4.18 5.36
N GLU A 252 -16.53 5.28 6.03
CA GLU A 252 -17.78 6.01 5.80
C GLU A 252 -17.81 6.71 4.43
N SER A 253 -16.65 7.00 3.84
CA SER A 253 -16.55 7.62 2.52
C SER A 253 -15.21 7.34 1.83
N PHE A 254 -15.20 7.39 0.50
CA PHE A 254 -13.97 7.29 -0.31
C PHE A 254 -12.94 8.37 0.06
N GLU A 255 -13.37 9.56 0.46
CA GLU A 255 -12.46 10.63 0.87
C GLU A 255 -11.69 10.30 2.15
N LYS A 256 -12.32 9.60 3.10
CA LYS A 256 -11.64 9.15 4.34
C LYS A 256 -10.56 8.10 4.06
N LEU A 257 -10.70 7.32 2.99
CA LEU A 257 -9.68 6.34 2.59
C LEU A 257 -8.51 6.96 1.81
N LYS A 258 -8.64 8.21 1.36
CA LYS A 258 -7.50 8.93 0.76
C LYS A 258 -6.48 9.42 1.79
N ASP A 259 -6.70 9.16 3.09
CA ASP A 259 -5.73 9.49 4.13
C ASP A 259 -4.41 8.74 3.90
N VAL A 260 -3.30 9.45 4.12
CA VAL A 260 -1.93 9.05 3.81
C VAL A 260 -1.57 7.73 4.50
N ASN A 261 -2.14 7.48 5.68
CA ASN A 261 -1.88 6.25 6.44
C ASN A 261 -2.37 4.99 5.73
N PHE A 262 -3.52 5.02 5.05
CA PHE A 262 -4.06 3.85 4.36
C PHE A 262 -3.20 3.46 3.16
N LEU A 263 -2.86 4.44 2.31
CA LEU A 263 -2.01 4.21 1.14
C LEU A 263 -0.58 3.82 1.55
N ASP A 264 -0.05 4.40 2.63
CA ASP A 264 1.27 4.04 3.16
C ASP A 264 1.27 2.62 3.73
N VAL A 265 0.19 2.17 4.40
CA VAL A 265 0.04 0.78 4.86
C VAL A 265 -0.01 -0.19 3.69
N ILE A 266 -0.79 0.12 2.64
CA ILE A 266 -0.90 -0.72 1.45
C ILE A 266 0.43 -0.78 0.71
N LYS A 267 1.07 0.36 0.47
CA LYS A 267 2.41 0.42 -0.13
C LYS A 267 3.39 -0.38 0.71
N THR A 268 3.47 -0.14 2.01
CA THR A 268 4.40 -0.82 2.92
C THR A 268 4.18 -2.33 2.89
N LYS A 269 2.94 -2.81 3.01
CA LYS A 269 2.60 -4.23 2.89
C LYS A 269 3.06 -4.82 1.55
N MET A 270 2.95 -4.06 0.46
CA MET A 270 3.39 -4.48 -0.87
C MET A 270 4.91 -4.42 -1.07
N CYS A 271 5.59 -3.48 -0.42
CA CYS A 271 7.05 -3.33 -0.46
C CYS A 271 7.76 -4.33 0.45
N GLU A 272 7.22 -4.60 1.65
CA GLU A 272 7.81 -5.44 2.69
C GLU A 272 7.62 -6.93 2.44
N THR A 273 6.55 -7.33 1.73
CA THR A 273 6.35 -8.74 1.37
C THR A 273 7.36 -9.27 0.37
N GLY A 274 8.33 -8.44 -0.08
CA GLY A 274 9.59 -8.90 -0.66
C GLY A 274 9.39 -9.96 -1.73
N TRP A 275 8.64 -9.62 -2.78
CA TRP A 275 8.43 -10.50 -3.92
C TRP A 275 9.68 -10.41 -4.81
N SER A 276 10.76 -11.07 -4.36
CA SER A 276 11.99 -11.32 -5.11
C SER A 276 12.13 -12.81 -5.41
#